data_AF-A0A6A4G7H1-F1
#
_entry.id   AF-A0A6A4G7H1-F1
#
_cell.length_a   1.000
_cell.length_b   1.000
_cell.length_c   1.000
_cell.angle_alpha   90.00
_cell.angle_beta   90.00
_cell.angle_gamma   90.00
#
_symmetry.space_group_name_H-M   'P 1'
#
loop_
_entity.id
_entity.type
_entity.pdbx_description
1 polymer ?
#
loop_
_entity_poly.entity_id
_entity_poly.type
_entity_poly.pdbx_seq_one_letter_code
_entity_poly.pdbx_strand_id
1 'polypeptide(L)'
;MSANLVVSSDLPQQTENLTTFCPVTAFVLAGVWWNFEATHYYRADQGIVCHAVVPQYNLHGNYFIGSSKVSPYHTTPSSCADDSLAFEQYLYHGSIGYYSYYEGEVGTYCTKDNTAYITVEVMGTYDINGAHLAADTGSTNTRISYWYIIVGVVWLVYRALTIRRSCVLCRRYGQRCDELGETLNQQQTMLFVQESLRLSAHGATNHKRAALLYLIVEGIMTDLFLIIANDGWATRIQYASLGYNLSGFMLLLFEMLENTNLLKEKWRLRLKRTFFSYETALVGELVSALVSQSFLSGFNGSDLKRSKGTALAVSYYFWGLVCHGIIVIVIVSIISSVRAPWALMYVWYKHRSLAVLSEPCCVDTALGCEVE
;
A
#
# COMPACT_ATOMS: atom_id res chain seq x y z
N MET A 1 17.51 16.47 4.90
CA MET A 1 17.71 15.69 6.15
C MET A 1 18.35 16.55 7.20
N SER A 2 18.15 16.22 8.46
CA SER A 2 18.99 16.71 9.55
C SER A 2 20.46 16.34 9.30
N ALA A 3 21.36 17.27 9.62
CA ALA A 3 22.81 17.03 9.54
C ALA A 3 23.26 15.92 10.52
N ASN A 4 22.51 15.70 11.61
CA ASN A 4 22.83 14.68 12.60
C ASN A 4 22.78 13.25 12.04
N LEU A 5 22.02 13.04 10.96
CA LEU A 5 21.81 11.73 10.33
C LEU A 5 22.79 11.43 9.21
N VAL A 6 23.60 12.42 8.81
CA VAL A 6 24.56 12.29 7.70
C VAL A 6 25.89 11.81 8.26
N VAL A 7 26.42 10.78 7.62
CA VAL A 7 27.70 10.16 7.97
C VAL A 7 28.67 10.36 6.80
N SER A 8 29.90 10.74 7.11
CA SER A 8 30.95 10.87 6.12
C SER A 8 31.39 9.50 5.58
N SER A 9 31.64 9.42 4.28
CA SER A 9 31.92 8.14 3.59
C SER A 9 33.25 7.47 3.99
N ASP A 10 34.13 8.19 4.68
CA ASP A 10 35.41 7.71 5.20
C ASP A 10 35.31 7.08 6.59
N LEU A 11 34.18 7.23 7.28
CA LEU A 11 34.00 6.65 8.62
C LEU A 11 33.77 5.14 8.54
N PRO A 12 34.51 4.33 9.34
CA PRO A 12 34.35 2.88 9.32
C PRO A 12 33.06 2.45 10.01
N GLN A 13 32.40 1.45 9.41
CA GLN A 13 31.26 0.76 10.01
C GLN A 13 31.70 -0.06 11.23
N GLN A 14 30.96 0.06 12.33
CA GLN A 14 31.19 -0.70 13.56
C GLN A 14 29.98 -1.57 13.90
N THR A 15 30.24 -2.79 14.37
CA THR A 15 29.20 -3.77 14.74
C THR A 15 29.33 -4.27 16.19
N GLU A 16 30.39 -3.88 16.89
CA GLU A 16 30.67 -4.30 18.26
C GLU A 16 29.74 -3.61 19.27
N ASN A 17 29.19 -4.38 20.23
CA ASN A 17 28.29 -3.90 21.28
C ASN A 17 27.08 -3.12 20.74
N LEU A 18 26.54 -3.56 19.60
CA LEU A 18 25.49 -2.86 18.87
C LEU A 18 24.27 -2.52 19.74
N THR A 19 23.80 -3.43 20.60
CA THR A 19 22.64 -3.18 21.47
C THR A 19 22.89 -2.13 22.54
N THR A 20 24.16 -1.83 22.87
CA THR A 20 24.51 -0.78 23.83
C THR A 20 24.53 0.59 23.16
N PHE A 21 25.10 0.67 21.95
CA PHE A 21 25.23 1.93 21.20
C PHE A 21 23.97 2.28 20.39
N CYS A 22 23.23 1.28 19.95
CA CYS A 22 22.05 1.36 19.12
C CYS A 22 20.89 0.60 19.78
N PRO A 23 20.34 1.12 20.89
CA PRO A 23 19.43 0.37 21.75
C PRO A 23 17.99 0.26 21.20
N VAL A 24 17.66 0.97 20.11
CA VAL A 24 16.29 1.00 19.57
C VAL A 24 15.94 -0.36 18.97
N THR A 25 14.78 -0.89 19.38
CA THR A 25 14.29 -2.21 18.93
C THR A 25 12.97 -2.16 18.18
N ALA A 26 12.28 -1.02 18.27
CA ALA A 26 11.00 -0.81 17.62
C ALA A 26 10.74 0.69 17.46
N PHE A 27 9.81 1.01 16.58
CA PHE A 27 9.21 2.33 16.54
C PHE A 27 7.69 2.27 16.37
N VAL A 28 7.02 3.33 16.79
CA VAL A 28 5.59 3.56 16.56
C VAL A 28 5.45 4.76 15.63
N LEU A 29 4.81 4.50 14.49
CA LEU A 29 4.55 5.48 13.43
C LEU A 29 3.13 5.26 12.90
N ALA A 30 2.35 6.33 12.69
CA ALA A 30 0.96 6.24 12.25
C ALA A 30 0.05 5.37 13.15
N GLY A 31 0.38 5.27 14.43
CA GLY A 31 -0.29 4.36 15.36
C GLY A 31 -0.11 2.87 15.06
N VAL A 32 0.90 2.52 14.26
CA VAL A 32 1.32 1.14 13.98
C VAL A 32 2.67 0.89 14.63
N TRP A 33 2.81 -0.28 15.24
CA TRP A 33 4.09 -0.73 15.80
C TRP A 33 4.91 -1.43 14.73
N TRP A 34 6.19 -1.06 14.60
CA TRP A 34 7.13 -1.58 13.62
C TRP A 34 8.34 -2.13 14.34
N ASN A 35 8.77 -3.32 13.94
CA ASN A 35 10.04 -3.85 14.41
C ASN A 35 11.20 -3.07 13.78
N PHE A 36 12.30 -2.96 14.49
CA PHE A 36 13.42 -2.16 14.06
C PHE A 36 14.71 -2.79 14.52
N GLU A 37 15.67 -2.97 13.61
CA GLU A 37 16.92 -3.64 13.95
C GLU A 37 18.12 -2.85 13.44
N ALA A 38 18.99 -2.44 14.36
CA ALA A 38 20.30 -1.91 13.99
C ALA A 38 21.14 -3.00 13.28
N THR A 39 21.94 -2.57 12.31
CA THR A 39 22.91 -3.45 11.63
C THR A 39 24.34 -3.05 11.93
N HIS A 40 24.62 -1.75 11.99
CA HIS A 40 25.92 -1.18 12.30
C HIS A 40 25.75 0.26 12.79
N TYR A 41 26.85 0.85 13.25
CA TYR A 41 26.90 2.27 13.63
C TYR A 41 28.20 2.92 13.19
N TYR A 42 28.18 4.24 13.24
CA TYR A 42 29.29 5.12 12.97
C TYR A 42 29.56 6.01 14.18
N ARG A 43 30.84 6.28 14.44
CA ARG A 43 31.26 7.31 15.39
C ARG A 43 31.50 8.58 14.60
N ALA A 44 30.49 9.44 14.54
CA ALA A 44 30.55 10.72 13.87
C ALA A 44 30.77 11.86 14.88
N ASP A 45 31.06 13.07 14.41
CA ASP A 45 31.34 14.23 15.26
C ASP A 45 30.13 14.61 16.13
N GLN A 46 28.92 14.44 15.61
CA GLN A 46 27.67 14.66 16.33
C GLN A 46 27.35 13.57 17.37
N GLY A 47 28.05 12.43 17.35
CA GLY A 47 27.83 11.29 18.21
C GLY A 47 27.67 9.97 17.45
N ILE A 48 26.95 9.03 18.07
CA ILE A 48 26.69 7.72 17.47
C ILE A 48 25.53 7.82 16.50
N VAL A 49 25.78 7.50 15.23
CA VAL A 49 24.75 7.36 14.20
C VAL A 49 24.59 5.89 13.88
N CYS A 50 23.38 5.37 14.06
CA CYS A 50 23.08 3.96 13.88
C CYS A 50 22.37 3.76 12.55
N HIS A 51 22.80 2.76 11.77
CA HIS A 51 22.04 2.30 10.62
C HIS A 51 21.11 1.16 11.04
N ALA A 52 19.87 1.22 10.59
CA ALA A 52 18.85 0.25 10.92
C ALA A 52 18.02 -0.15 9.72
N VAL A 53 17.35 -1.28 9.89
CA VAL A 53 16.50 -1.89 8.89
C VAL A 53 15.17 -2.32 9.47
N VAL A 54 14.14 -2.33 8.62
CA VAL A 54 12.92 -3.09 8.84
C VAL A 54 12.89 -4.22 7.81
N PRO A 55 13.39 -5.42 8.16
CA PRO A 55 13.70 -6.46 7.16
C PRO A 55 12.51 -6.87 6.29
N GLN A 56 11.31 -6.93 6.85
CA GLN A 56 10.04 -7.33 6.22
C GLN A 56 9.57 -6.38 5.15
N TYR A 57 10.12 -5.17 5.11
CA TYR A 57 9.61 -4.13 4.24
C TYR A 57 10.72 -3.54 3.38
N ASN A 58 11.95 -4.07 3.42
CA ASN A 58 13.09 -3.49 2.71
C ASN A 58 13.26 -1.99 3.07
N LEU A 59 13.06 -1.64 4.35
CA LEU A 59 13.37 -0.30 4.85
C LEU A 59 14.80 -0.25 5.37
N HIS A 60 15.47 0.86 5.06
CA HIS A 60 16.85 1.14 5.45
C HIS A 60 17.03 2.61 5.78
N GLY A 61 17.86 2.92 6.77
CA GLY A 61 18.30 4.29 6.98
C GLY A 61 19.00 4.48 8.30
N ASN A 62 19.29 5.73 8.62
CA ASN A 62 20.06 6.09 9.81
C ASN A 62 19.16 6.74 10.85
N TYR A 63 19.49 6.52 12.11
CA TYR A 63 18.89 7.20 13.24
C TYR A 63 19.94 7.75 14.19
N PHE A 64 19.53 8.76 14.94
CA PHE A 64 20.33 9.43 15.95
C PHE A 64 19.50 9.63 17.22
N ILE A 65 20.11 9.35 18.38
CA ILE A 65 19.51 9.59 19.70
C ILE A 65 20.28 10.73 20.37
N GLY A 66 19.56 11.77 20.76
CA GLY A 66 20.12 12.87 21.53
C GLY A 66 20.53 12.46 22.95
N SER A 67 21.51 13.16 23.52
CA SER A 67 22.06 12.85 24.86
C SER A 67 21.25 13.42 26.02
N SER A 68 20.35 14.38 25.77
CA SER A 68 19.54 15.06 26.79
C SER A 68 18.08 14.63 26.75
N LYS A 69 17.46 14.53 27.94
CA LYS A 69 16.02 14.34 28.08
C LYS A 69 15.25 15.52 27.49
N VAL A 70 14.17 15.23 26.79
CA VAL A 70 13.30 16.22 26.14
C VAL A 70 11.84 15.98 26.51
N SER A 71 10.99 16.97 26.26
CA SER A 71 9.56 16.79 26.36
C SER A 71 9.10 15.69 25.38
N PRO A 72 8.33 14.69 25.84
CA PRO A 72 7.82 13.62 25.00
C PRO A 72 7.02 14.14 23.82
N TYR A 73 7.13 13.46 22.68
CA TYR A 73 6.25 13.72 21.55
C TYR A 73 4.80 13.31 21.87
N HIS A 74 3.83 13.92 21.21
CA HIS A 74 2.40 13.65 21.46
C HIS A 74 1.97 12.19 21.17
N THR A 75 2.76 11.45 20.40
CA THR A 75 2.60 10.01 20.12
C THR A 75 3.20 9.11 21.22
N THR A 76 3.94 9.68 22.17
CA THR A 76 4.63 8.95 23.24
C THR A 76 3.69 8.66 24.40
N PRO A 77 3.68 7.43 24.95
CA PRO A 77 2.84 7.08 26.09
C PRO A 77 3.29 7.82 27.34
N SER A 78 2.34 8.11 28.23
CA SER A 78 2.59 8.79 29.50
C SER A 78 3.58 8.07 30.41
N SER A 79 3.72 6.74 30.29
CA SER A 79 4.71 5.94 31.01
C SER A 79 6.16 6.34 30.71
N CYS A 80 6.41 6.96 29.57
CA CYS A 80 7.72 7.39 29.08
C CYS A 80 7.97 8.89 29.28
N ALA A 81 7.10 9.60 30.01
CA ALA A 81 7.14 11.06 30.08
C ALA A 81 8.48 11.62 30.58
N ASP A 82 9.06 10.98 31.58
CA ASP A 82 10.32 11.41 32.20
C ASP A 82 11.56 10.73 31.59
N ASP A 83 11.40 9.83 30.63
CA ASP A 83 12.47 8.96 30.10
C ASP A 83 12.56 9.02 28.57
N SER A 84 12.25 10.20 28.03
CA SER A 84 12.24 10.51 26.60
C SER A 84 13.50 11.27 26.18
N LEU A 85 14.23 10.73 25.20
CA LEU A 85 15.36 11.38 24.53
C LEU A 85 14.95 11.84 23.14
N ALA A 86 15.57 12.90 22.63
CA ALA A 86 15.33 13.35 21.26
C ALA A 86 15.70 12.24 20.26
N PHE A 87 14.85 12.03 19.26
CA PHE A 87 15.05 11.00 18.25
C PHE A 87 14.83 11.59 16.86
N GLU A 88 15.79 11.34 15.98
CA GLU A 88 15.73 11.69 14.57
C GLU A 88 16.07 10.44 13.77
N GLN A 89 15.37 10.22 12.66
CA GLN A 89 15.77 9.21 11.71
C GLN A 89 15.38 9.59 10.28
N TYR A 90 15.99 8.91 9.33
CA TYR A 90 15.40 8.78 8.02
C TYR A 90 15.29 7.33 7.64
N LEU A 91 14.28 7.01 6.84
CA LEU A 91 14.12 5.70 6.23
C LEU A 91 13.84 5.83 4.74
N TYR A 92 14.40 4.89 4.01
CA TYR A 92 14.04 4.58 2.64
C TYR A 92 13.17 3.35 2.62
N HIS A 93 12.04 3.41 1.92
CA HIS A 93 11.22 2.26 1.60
C HIS A 93 11.36 1.93 0.11
N GLY A 94 12.04 0.82 -0.20
CA GLY A 94 12.25 0.41 -1.59
C GLY A 94 10.96 0.05 -2.31
N SER A 95 10.74 0.61 -3.50
CA SER A 95 9.57 0.30 -4.35
C SER A 95 9.85 -0.82 -5.37
N ILE A 96 8.84 -1.21 -6.15
CA ILE A 96 8.96 -2.13 -7.29
C ILE A 96 9.53 -1.36 -8.49
N GLY A 97 10.83 -1.10 -8.44
CA GLY A 97 11.54 -0.29 -9.44
C GLY A 97 12.89 0.17 -8.90
N TYR A 98 13.52 1.15 -9.55
CA TYR A 98 14.80 1.69 -9.08
C TYR A 98 14.67 2.80 -8.01
N TYR A 99 13.46 3.29 -7.74
CA TYR A 99 13.24 4.36 -6.76
C TYR A 99 12.79 3.83 -5.39
N SER A 100 13.04 4.63 -4.37
CA SER A 100 12.54 4.44 -3.01
C SER A 100 11.76 5.65 -2.54
N TYR A 101 10.76 5.41 -1.72
CA TYR A 101 10.17 6.46 -0.91
C TYR A 101 11.12 6.83 0.23
N TYR A 102 11.11 8.10 0.61
CA TYR A 102 11.98 8.65 1.62
C TYR A 102 11.14 9.31 2.71
N GLU A 103 11.46 9.01 3.96
CA GLU A 103 10.83 9.59 5.15
C GLU A 103 11.93 10.18 6.03
N GLY A 104 11.76 11.43 6.40
CA GLY A 104 12.48 12.06 7.51
C GLY A 104 11.53 12.14 8.69
N GLU A 105 11.92 11.55 9.80
CA GLU A 105 11.07 11.36 10.96
C GLU A 105 11.73 11.93 12.21
N VAL A 106 10.89 12.50 13.06
CA VAL A 106 11.29 13.09 14.33
C VAL A 106 10.39 12.57 15.43
N GLY A 107 10.91 12.52 16.65
CA GLY A 107 10.13 12.05 17.77
C GLY A 107 10.94 11.92 19.04
N THR A 108 10.52 10.97 19.87
CA THR A 108 11.21 10.68 21.12
C THR A 108 11.44 9.19 21.32
N TYR A 109 12.66 8.86 21.74
CA TYR A 109 13.06 7.52 22.13
C TYR A 109 12.80 7.32 23.63
N CYS A 110 12.08 6.27 23.99
CA CYS A 110 11.83 5.92 25.38
C CYS A 110 12.85 4.90 25.89
N THR A 111 13.60 5.27 26.94
CA THR A 111 14.65 4.39 27.50
C THR A 111 14.08 3.24 28.35
N LYS A 112 12.79 3.25 28.68
CA LYS A 112 12.14 2.19 29.48
C LYS A 112 11.77 0.97 28.66
N ASP A 113 11.35 1.16 27.41
CA ASP A 113 10.83 0.10 26.54
C ASP A 113 11.62 -0.05 25.24
N ASN A 114 12.69 0.73 25.06
CA ASN A 114 13.55 0.76 23.88
C ASN A 114 12.80 1.00 22.56
N THR A 115 11.71 1.78 22.61
CA THR A 115 10.86 2.11 21.47
C THR A 115 10.95 3.59 21.13
N ALA A 116 11.05 3.90 19.84
CA ALA A 116 10.95 5.27 19.33
C ALA A 116 9.49 5.60 18.98
N TYR A 117 8.99 6.74 19.45
CA TYR A 117 7.65 7.24 19.15
C TYR A 117 7.80 8.44 18.23
N ILE A 118 7.45 8.27 16.96
CA ILE A 118 7.87 9.16 15.89
C ILE A 118 6.68 9.65 15.06
N THR A 119 6.92 10.72 14.31
CA THR A 119 6.04 11.25 13.28
C THR A 119 6.85 11.63 12.05
N VAL A 120 6.21 11.65 10.88
CA VAL A 120 6.86 12.07 9.64
C VAL A 120 6.91 13.59 9.56
N GLU A 121 8.11 14.15 9.44
CA GLU A 121 8.32 15.58 9.22
C GLU A 121 8.44 15.90 7.73
N VAL A 122 9.13 15.04 6.98
CA VAL A 122 9.40 15.24 5.55
C VAL A 122 9.20 13.93 4.81
N MET A 123 8.54 14.01 3.65
CA MET A 123 8.47 12.91 2.69
C MET A 123 9.13 13.30 1.37
N GLY A 124 9.61 12.29 0.66
CA GLY A 124 10.10 12.45 -0.70
C GLY A 124 10.29 11.12 -1.40
N THR A 125 10.97 11.18 -2.53
CA THR A 125 11.32 10.01 -3.34
C THR A 125 12.72 10.18 -3.87
N TYR A 126 13.49 9.10 -3.97
CA TYR A 126 14.85 9.14 -4.47
C TYR A 126 15.16 7.92 -5.33
N ASP A 127 15.95 8.10 -6.40
CA ASP A 127 16.38 7.03 -7.30
C ASP A 127 17.50 6.20 -6.64
N ILE A 128 17.08 5.33 -5.72
CA ILE A 128 17.93 4.39 -5.00
C ILE A 128 17.12 3.14 -4.66
N ASN A 129 17.73 1.95 -4.73
CA ASN A 129 17.11 0.71 -4.22
C ASN A 129 18.17 -0.38 -3.97
N GLY A 130 17.75 -1.50 -3.38
CA GLY A 130 18.56 -2.70 -3.19
C GLY A 130 19.78 -2.44 -2.29
N ALA A 131 20.95 -2.96 -2.69
CA ALA A 131 22.17 -2.86 -1.89
C ALA A 131 22.61 -1.41 -1.62
N HIS A 132 22.27 -0.46 -2.49
CA HIS A 132 22.59 0.95 -2.29
C HIS A 132 21.87 1.55 -1.09
N LEU A 133 20.69 1.03 -0.71
CA LEU A 133 19.97 1.46 0.49
C LEU A 133 20.77 1.18 1.77
N ALA A 134 21.36 0.00 1.85
CA ALA A 134 22.17 -0.40 3.00
C ALA A 134 23.51 0.35 3.09
N ALA A 135 24.00 0.88 1.96
CA ALA A 135 25.24 1.63 1.88
C ALA A 135 25.02 3.16 1.98
N ASP A 136 23.78 3.62 2.02
CA ASP A 136 23.48 5.06 2.07
C ASP A 136 23.85 5.66 3.43
N THR A 137 24.67 6.71 3.39
CA THR A 137 25.13 7.43 4.59
C THR A 137 24.39 8.75 4.81
N GLY A 138 23.30 9.00 4.08
CA GLY A 138 22.52 10.22 4.15
C GLY A 138 23.11 11.36 3.31
N SER A 139 22.33 12.41 3.12
CA SER A 139 22.80 13.64 2.45
C SER A 139 21.98 14.85 2.87
N THR A 140 22.63 16.01 2.95
CA THR A 140 21.95 17.31 3.09
C THR A 140 21.44 17.85 1.75
N ASN A 141 21.91 17.30 0.63
CA ASN A 141 21.46 17.70 -0.71
C ASN A 141 20.01 17.30 -0.95
N THR A 142 19.36 18.02 -1.86
CA THR A 142 17.99 17.70 -2.30
C THR A 142 17.98 16.34 -2.99
N ARG A 143 17.10 15.44 -2.52
CA ARG A 143 16.88 14.11 -3.08
C ARG A 143 15.59 14.10 -3.90
N ILE A 144 15.68 13.65 -5.14
CA ILE A 144 14.57 13.63 -6.11
C ILE A 144 14.62 12.30 -6.86
N SER A 145 13.45 11.74 -7.18
CA SER A 145 13.32 10.60 -8.09
C SER A 145 12.75 11.07 -9.41
N TYR A 146 13.54 11.00 -10.48
CA TYR A 146 13.04 11.25 -11.83
C TYR A 146 12.15 10.10 -12.30
N TRP A 147 12.45 8.87 -11.85
CA TRP A 147 11.64 7.70 -12.16
C TRP A 147 10.20 7.85 -11.63
N TYR A 148 10.06 8.22 -10.36
CA TYR A 148 8.76 8.44 -9.74
C TYR A 148 7.97 9.54 -10.45
N ILE A 149 8.62 10.65 -10.82
CA ILE A 149 7.99 11.73 -11.58
C ILE A 149 7.46 11.22 -12.91
N ILE A 150 8.27 10.49 -13.70
CA ILE A 150 7.86 9.99 -15.01
C ILE A 150 6.69 9.00 -14.89
N VAL A 151 6.80 8.01 -14.01
CA VAL A 151 5.75 7.00 -13.80
C VAL A 151 4.48 7.66 -13.28
N GLY A 152 4.60 8.59 -12.34
CA GLY A 152 3.50 9.37 -11.79
C GLY A 152 2.77 10.19 -12.86
N VAL A 153 3.51 10.89 -13.73
CA VAL A 153 2.91 11.64 -14.84
C VAL A 153 2.18 10.72 -15.81
N VAL A 154 2.78 9.59 -16.19
CA VAL A 154 2.12 8.60 -17.06
C VAL A 154 0.82 8.09 -16.41
N TRP A 155 0.84 7.81 -15.11
CA TRP A 155 -0.33 7.34 -14.37
C TRP A 155 -1.43 8.39 -14.27
N LEU A 156 -1.07 9.66 -14.01
CA LEU A 156 -2.01 10.77 -13.97
C LEU A 156 -2.66 11.01 -15.34
N VAL A 157 -1.88 10.98 -16.42
CA VAL A 157 -2.40 11.08 -17.79
C VAL A 157 -3.38 9.94 -18.07
N TYR A 158 -3.01 8.70 -17.72
CA TYR A 158 -3.91 7.56 -17.89
C TYR A 158 -5.23 7.72 -17.13
N ARG A 159 -5.17 8.13 -15.85
CA ARG A 159 -6.37 8.37 -15.04
C ARG A 159 -7.22 9.50 -15.59
N ALA A 160 -6.61 10.60 -16.02
CA ALA A 160 -7.32 11.73 -16.63
C ALA A 160 -8.03 11.33 -17.92
N LEU A 161 -7.37 10.55 -18.79
CA LEU A 161 -7.98 10.02 -20.01
C LEU A 161 -9.14 9.07 -19.70
N THR A 162 -8.99 8.22 -18.68
CA THR A 162 -10.03 7.29 -18.23
C THR A 162 -11.25 8.05 -17.71
N ILE A 163 -11.06 9.03 -16.82
CA ILE A 163 -12.13 9.88 -16.29
C ILE A 163 -12.83 10.63 -17.43
N ARG A 164 -12.07 11.20 -18.38
CA ARG A 164 -12.62 11.88 -19.55
C ARG A 164 -13.48 10.93 -20.39
N ARG A 165 -12.97 9.73 -20.69
CA ARG A 165 -13.71 8.70 -21.44
C ARG A 165 -15.01 8.35 -20.72
N SER A 166 -14.96 8.09 -19.41
CA SER A 166 -16.13 7.78 -18.60
C SER A 166 -17.14 8.92 -18.60
N CYS A 167 -16.69 10.17 -18.45
CA CYS A 167 -17.56 11.36 -18.49
C CYS A 167 -18.28 11.49 -19.85
N VAL A 168 -17.55 11.32 -20.96
CA VAL A 168 -18.14 11.36 -22.31
C VAL A 168 -19.14 10.23 -22.52
N LEU A 169 -18.82 9.01 -22.07
CA LEU A 169 -19.73 7.86 -22.16
C LEU A 169 -21.01 8.08 -21.35
N CYS A 170 -20.91 8.51 -20.09
CA CYS A 170 -22.06 8.83 -19.26
C CYS A 170 -22.93 9.92 -19.89
N ARG A 171 -22.32 10.97 -20.43
CA ARG A 171 -23.06 12.06 -21.09
C ARG A 171 -23.81 11.57 -22.33
N ARG A 172 -23.17 10.78 -23.20
CA ARG A 172 -23.80 10.22 -24.41
C ARG A 172 -24.92 9.24 -24.05
N TYR A 173 -24.71 8.42 -23.03
CA TYR A 173 -25.72 7.50 -22.54
C TYR A 173 -26.94 8.25 -22.00
N GLY A 174 -26.74 9.27 -21.16
CA GLY A 174 -27.80 10.15 -20.68
C GLY A 174 -28.57 10.82 -21.81
N GLN A 175 -27.86 11.40 -22.80
CA GLN A 175 -28.49 12.01 -23.98
C GLN A 175 -29.37 11.03 -24.75
N ARG A 176 -28.91 9.78 -24.93
CA ARG A 176 -29.68 8.75 -25.64
C ARG A 176 -30.91 8.30 -24.85
N CYS A 177 -30.83 8.26 -23.51
CA CYS A 177 -31.99 8.02 -22.66
C CYS A 177 -33.01 9.17 -22.78
N ASP A 178 -32.54 10.42 -22.78
CA ASP A 178 -33.40 11.60 -22.98
C ASP A 178 -34.11 11.56 -24.36
N GLU A 179 -33.39 11.20 -25.43
CA GLU A 179 -33.94 11.04 -26.79
C GLU A 179 -35.01 9.94 -26.88
N LEU A 180 -34.87 8.87 -26.10
CA LEU A 180 -35.81 7.75 -26.04
C LEU A 180 -36.95 7.97 -25.04
N GLY A 181 -36.92 9.06 -24.27
CA GLY A 181 -37.89 9.32 -23.19
C GLY A 181 -37.76 8.37 -22.00
N GLU A 182 -36.60 7.73 -21.84
CA GLU A 182 -36.31 6.77 -20.76
C GLU A 182 -35.70 7.49 -19.56
N THR A 183 -36.21 7.21 -18.36
CA THR A 183 -35.66 7.77 -17.12
C THR A 183 -34.69 6.80 -16.47
N LEU A 184 -33.51 7.30 -16.09
CA LEU A 184 -32.50 6.51 -15.39
C LEU A 184 -32.66 6.66 -13.89
N ASN A 185 -32.92 5.55 -13.20
CA ASN A 185 -32.85 5.54 -11.75
C ASN A 185 -31.38 5.46 -11.26
N GLN A 186 -31.18 5.71 -9.97
CA GLN A 186 -29.85 5.72 -9.37
C GLN A 186 -29.15 4.35 -9.46
N GLN A 187 -29.90 3.25 -9.39
CA GLN A 187 -29.37 1.89 -9.46
C GLN A 187 -28.84 1.57 -10.86
N GLN A 188 -29.60 1.90 -11.91
CA GLN A 188 -29.20 1.76 -13.32
C GLN A 188 -27.98 2.62 -13.64
N THR A 189 -27.93 3.84 -13.11
CA THR A 189 -26.78 4.73 -13.26
C THR A 189 -25.53 4.14 -12.60
N MET A 190 -25.65 3.62 -11.38
CA MET A 190 -24.53 3.00 -10.67
C MET A 190 -24.02 1.74 -11.39
N LEU A 191 -24.95 0.90 -11.87
CA LEU A 191 -24.64 -0.26 -12.70
C LEU A 191 -23.85 0.12 -13.95
N PHE A 192 -24.30 1.13 -14.68
CA PHE A 192 -23.62 1.61 -15.87
C PHE A 192 -22.21 2.11 -15.56
N VAL A 193 -22.03 2.90 -14.50
CA VAL A 193 -20.71 3.44 -14.12
C VAL A 193 -19.74 2.32 -13.77
N GLN A 194 -20.13 1.39 -12.90
CA GLN A 194 -19.26 0.28 -12.51
C GLN A 194 -18.91 -0.63 -13.68
N GLU A 195 -19.87 -0.92 -14.54
CA GLU A 195 -19.64 -1.76 -15.71
C GLU A 195 -18.72 -1.05 -16.73
N SER A 196 -18.87 0.27 -16.89
CA SER A 196 -17.97 1.07 -17.74
C SER A 196 -16.54 1.10 -17.23
N LEU A 197 -16.36 1.14 -15.89
CA LEU A 197 -15.05 1.10 -15.24
C LEU A 197 -14.40 -0.27 -15.42
N ARG A 198 -15.16 -1.36 -15.26
CA ARG A 198 -14.69 -2.72 -15.54
C ARG A 198 -14.23 -2.84 -17.00
N LEU A 199 -15.07 -2.39 -17.94
CA LEU A 199 -14.77 -2.51 -19.36
C LEU A 199 -13.67 -1.57 -19.87
N SER A 200 -13.00 -0.81 -18.99
CA SER A 200 -11.88 0.05 -19.36
C SER A 200 -10.75 -0.73 -20.05
N ALA A 201 -10.51 -1.98 -19.63
CA ALA A 201 -9.53 -2.91 -20.22
C ALA A 201 -10.17 -4.01 -21.10
N HIS A 202 -11.45 -3.88 -21.45
CA HIS A 202 -12.12 -4.82 -22.35
C HIS A 202 -11.52 -4.75 -23.77
N GLY A 203 -11.31 -5.90 -24.40
CA GLY A 203 -10.60 -6.01 -25.69
C GLY A 203 -9.10 -5.74 -25.64
N ALA A 204 -8.52 -5.42 -24.47
CA ALA A 204 -7.07 -5.28 -24.33
C ALA A 204 -6.38 -6.65 -24.31
N THR A 205 -5.26 -6.79 -25.02
CA THR A 205 -4.38 -7.97 -24.90
C THR A 205 -3.84 -8.11 -23.48
N ASN A 206 -3.49 -9.33 -23.05
CA ASN A 206 -2.90 -9.56 -21.72
C ASN A 206 -1.61 -8.76 -21.46
N HIS A 207 -0.83 -8.40 -22.49
CA HIS A 207 0.33 -7.50 -22.34
C HIS A 207 -0.06 -6.10 -21.88
N LYS A 208 -1.13 -5.52 -22.46
CA LYS A 208 -1.67 -4.22 -22.05
C LYS A 208 -2.24 -4.29 -20.63
N ARG A 209 -2.94 -5.38 -20.29
CA ARG A 209 -3.43 -5.61 -18.92
C ARG A 209 -2.29 -5.74 -17.91
N ALA A 210 -1.20 -6.41 -18.28
CA ALA A 210 0.00 -6.51 -17.43
C ALA A 210 0.65 -5.14 -17.18
N ALA A 211 0.70 -4.26 -18.19
CA ALA A 211 1.18 -2.89 -18.01
C ALA A 211 0.28 -2.08 -17.06
N LEU A 212 -1.06 -2.23 -17.17
CA LEU A 212 -1.98 -1.62 -16.22
C LEU A 212 -1.83 -2.19 -14.81
N LEU A 213 -1.64 -3.51 -14.70
CA LEU A 213 -1.41 -4.18 -13.42
C LEU A 213 -0.16 -3.64 -12.73
N TYR A 214 0.94 -3.43 -13.48
CA TYR A 214 2.14 -2.78 -12.96
C TYR A 214 1.82 -1.39 -12.37
N LEU A 215 1.10 -0.54 -13.11
CA LEU A 215 0.75 0.80 -12.62
C LEU A 215 -0.19 0.77 -11.39
N ILE A 216 -1.09 -0.22 -11.30
CA ILE A 216 -1.90 -0.43 -10.10
C ILE A 216 -1.04 -0.86 -8.92
N VAL A 217 -0.06 -1.75 -9.14
CA VAL A 217 0.89 -2.17 -8.10
C VAL A 217 1.70 -0.99 -7.58
N GLU A 218 2.20 -0.11 -8.46
CA GLU A 218 2.84 1.15 -8.05
C GLU A 218 1.91 2.04 -7.21
N GLY A 219 0.62 2.11 -7.57
CA GLY A 219 -0.40 2.81 -6.79
C GLY A 219 -0.63 2.19 -5.41
N ILE A 220 -0.66 0.86 -5.31
CA ILE A 220 -0.77 0.13 -4.04
C ILE A 220 0.44 0.41 -3.14
N MET A 221 1.65 0.39 -3.70
CA MET A 221 2.86 0.73 -2.95
C MET A 221 2.84 2.18 -2.45
N THR A 222 2.32 3.11 -3.26
CA THR A 222 2.12 4.51 -2.85
C THR A 222 1.13 4.61 -1.69
N ASP A 223 -0.01 3.90 -1.74
CA ASP A 223 -1.01 3.91 -0.67
C ASP A 223 -0.43 3.31 0.63
N LEU A 224 0.30 2.20 0.54
CA LEU A 224 0.98 1.59 1.69
C LEU A 224 1.97 2.55 2.35
N PHE A 225 2.71 3.31 1.54
CA PHE A 225 3.61 4.35 2.02
C PHE A 225 2.83 5.53 2.66
N LEU A 226 1.77 6.02 2.03
CA LEU A 226 0.97 7.11 2.59
C LEU A 226 0.20 6.72 3.86
N ILE A 227 -0.08 5.43 4.06
CA ILE A 227 -0.64 4.92 5.32
C ILE A 227 0.32 5.18 6.48
N ILE A 228 1.62 4.94 6.28
CA ILE A 228 2.61 5.10 7.36
C ILE A 228 3.03 6.56 7.56
N ALA A 229 2.87 7.38 6.53
CA ALA A 229 3.26 8.78 6.61
C ALA A 229 2.16 9.75 7.10
N ASN A 230 0.95 9.25 7.39
CA ASN A 230 -0.16 10.08 7.86
C ASN A 230 -0.73 9.54 9.18
N ASP A 231 -1.12 10.45 10.07
CA ASP A 231 -1.77 10.14 11.34
C ASP A 231 -3.29 10.41 11.31
N GLY A 232 -4.02 9.70 12.17
CA GLY A 232 -5.43 9.97 12.47
C GLY A 232 -6.41 9.66 11.33
N TRP A 233 -7.28 10.63 11.00
CA TRP A 233 -8.36 10.44 10.02
C TRP A 233 -7.85 10.28 8.59
N ALA A 234 -6.72 10.90 8.25
CA ALA A 234 -6.11 10.77 6.93
C ALA A 234 -5.69 9.32 6.65
N THR A 235 -5.16 8.61 7.65
CA THR A 235 -4.79 7.19 7.56
C THR A 235 -5.98 6.31 7.17
N ARG A 236 -7.19 6.61 7.68
CA ARG A 236 -8.41 5.86 7.35
C ARG A 236 -8.83 6.03 5.89
N ILE A 237 -8.67 7.23 5.34
CA ILE A 237 -8.90 7.51 3.92
C ILE A 237 -7.90 6.72 3.07
N GLN A 238 -6.63 6.67 3.49
CA GLN A 238 -5.61 5.91 2.76
C GLN A 238 -5.87 4.40 2.79
N TYR A 239 -6.31 3.84 3.91
CA TYR A 239 -6.72 2.43 3.93
C TYR A 239 -7.92 2.14 3.01
N ALA A 240 -8.87 3.06 2.89
CA ALA A 240 -9.99 2.92 1.95
C ALA A 240 -9.50 2.98 0.49
N SER A 241 -8.55 3.88 0.18
CA SER A 241 -7.89 3.95 -1.13
C SER A 241 -7.17 2.64 -1.46
N LEU A 242 -6.41 2.08 -0.51
CA LEU A 242 -5.71 0.80 -0.66
C LEU A 242 -6.69 -0.33 -0.98
N GLY A 243 -7.81 -0.40 -0.25
CA GLY A 243 -8.86 -1.38 -0.52
C GLY A 243 -9.43 -1.24 -1.94
N TYR A 244 -9.68 -0.01 -2.39
CA TYR A 244 -10.19 0.26 -3.74
C TYR A 244 -9.19 -0.17 -4.82
N ASN A 245 -7.91 0.19 -4.68
CA ASN A 245 -6.85 -0.20 -5.62
C ASN A 245 -6.67 -1.73 -5.66
N LEU A 246 -6.76 -2.42 -4.51
CA LEU A 246 -6.73 -3.88 -4.44
C LEU A 246 -7.95 -4.54 -5.10
N SER A 247 -9.11 -3.91 -5.00
CA SER A 247 -10.30 -4.34 -5.74
C SER A 247 -10.12 -4.25 -7.25
N GLY A 248 -9.50 -3.16 -7.73
CA GLY A 248 -9.10 -3.00 -9.13
C GLY A 248 -8.06 -4.03 -9.57
N PHE A 249 -7.08 -4.33 -8.71
CA PHE A 249 -6.09 -5.39 -8.92
C PHE A 249 -6.76 -6.76 -9.08
N MET A 250 -7.68 -7.14 -8.18
CA MET A 250 -8.45 -8.38 -8.28
C MET A 250 -9.23 -8.47 -9.59
N LEU A 251 -9.83 -7.36 -10.02
CA LEU A 251 -10.63 -7.30 -11.25
C LEU A 251 -9.77 -7.53 -12.49
N LEU A 252 -8.62 -6.86 -12.61
CA LEU A 252 -7.70 -7.06 -13.72
C LEU A 252 -7.16 -8.49 -13.77
N LEU A 253 -6.81 -9.08 -12.61
CA LEU A 253 -6.39 -10.47 -12.54
C LEU A 253 -7.49 -11.43 -13.03
N PHE A 254 -8.73 -11.19 -12.62
CA PHE A 254 -9.87 -11.97 -13.09
C PHE A 254 -10.05 -11.85 -14.61
N GLU A 255 -9.97 -10.65 -15.18
CA GLU A 255 -10.07 -10.43 -16.63
C GLU A 255 -8.94 -11.11 -17.42
N MET A 256 -7.71 -11.10 -16.89
CA MET A 256 -6.58 -11.80 -17.51
C MET A 256 -6.82 -13.32 -17.55
N LEU A 257 -7.38 -13.88 -16.47
CA LEU A 257 -7.72 -15.29 -16.35
C LEU A 257 -8.98 -15.67 -17.16
N GLU A 258 -9.93 -14.74 -17.29
CA GLU A 258 -11.09 -14.90 -18.17
C GLU A 258 -10.63 -15.00 -19.64
N ASN A 259 -9.67 -14.17 -20.05
CA ASN A 259 -9.13 -14.15 -21.41
C ASN A 259 -8.31 -15.41 -21.78
N THR A 260 -7.95 -16.27 -20.83
CA THR A 260 -7.30 -17.56 -21.14
C THR A 260 -8.30 -18.67 -21.47
N ASN A 261 -9.61 -18.43 -21.38
CA ASN A 261 -10.69 -19.42 -21.61
C ASN A 261 -10.56 -20.71 -20.77
N LEU A 262 -9.86 -20.65 -19.64
CA LEU A 262 -9.63 -21.82 -18.77
C LEU A 262 -10.81 -22.11 -17.84
N LEU A 263 -11.67 -21.12 -17.59
CA LEU A 263 -12.85 -21.28 -16.74
C LEU A 263 -14.07 -21.72 -17.56
N LYS A 264 -14.76 -22.76 -17.06
CA LYS A 264 -16.10 -23.09 -17.56
C LYS A 264 -17.05 -21.91 -17.30
N GLU A 265 -17.94 -21.65 -18.26
CA GLU A 265 -18.89 -20.52 -18.24
C GLU A 265 -19.67 -20.39 -16.92
N LYS A 266 -20.17 -21.53 -16.41
CA LYS A 266 -20.89 -21.58 -15.14
C LYS A 266 -20.07 -21.04 -13.96
N TRP A 267 -18.78 -21.37 -13.91
CA TRP A 267 -17.87 -20.93 -12.85
C TRP A 267 -17.40 -19.50 -13.08
N ARG A 268 -17.16 -19.11 -14.34
CA ARG A 268 -16.84 -17.73 -14.74
C ARG A 268 -17.90 -16.76 -14.22
N LEU A 269 -19.17 -17.00 -14.55
CA LEU A 269 -20.30 -16.17 -14.12
C LEU A 269 -20.45 -16.16 -12.60
N ARG A 270 -20.31 -17.33 -11.95
CA ARG A 270 -20.45 -17.45 -10.49
C ARG A 270 -19.39 -16.64 -9.74
N LEU A 271 -18.12 -16.75 -10.12
CA LEU A 271 -17.02 -15.99 -9.52
C LEU A 271 -17.24 -14.48 -9.76
N LYS A 272 -17.50 -14.11 -11.02
CA LYS A 272 -17.75 -12.72 -11.44
C LYS A 272 -18.84 -12.07 -10.56
N ARG A 273 -20.01 -12.69 -10.48
CA ARG A 273 -21.17 -12.12 -9.78
C ARG A 273 -21.07 -12.20 -8.25
N THR A 274 -20.23 -13.08 -7.71
CA THR A 274 -20.04 -13.19 -6.25
C THR A 274 -19.03 -12.15 -5.73
N PHE A 275 -17.89 -11.99 -6.39
CA PHE A 275 -16.78 -11.15 -5.91
C PHE A 275 -16.81 -9.72 -6.44
N PHE A 276 -17.43 -9.51 -7.60
CA PHE A 276 -17.53 -8.21 -8.27
C PHE A 276 -18.98 -7.75 -8.39
N SER A 277 -19.83 -8.14 -7.42
CA SER A 277 -21.20 -7.65 -7.33
C SER A 277 -21.23 -6.15 -7.04
N TYR A 278 -22.07 -5.43 -7.77
CA TYR A 278 -22.27 -3.99 -7.58
C TYR A 278 -22.87 -3.64 -6.21
N GLU A 279 -23.77 -4.51 -5.71
CA GLU A 279 -24.50 -4.31 -4.45
C GLU A 279 -23.58 -4.40 -3.22
N THR A 280 -22.39 -4.99 -3.37
CA THR A 280 -21.44 -5.22 -2.29
C THR A 280 -20.11 -4.50 -2.51
N ALA A 281 -20.00 -3.77 -3.62
CA ALA A 281 -18.88 -2.91 -3.89
C ALA A 281 -18.72 -1.89 -2.75
N LEU A 282 -17.47 -1.62 -2.37
CA LEU A 282 -17.08 -0.73 -1.26
C LEU A 282 -17.31 -1.27 0.16
N VAL A 283 -18.22 -2.23 0.38
CA VAL A 283 -18.46 -2.76 1.74
C VAL A 283 -17.22 -3.49 2.26
N GLY A 284 -16.62 -4.34 1.42
CA GLY A 284 -15.38 -5.05 1.78
C GLY A 284 -14.21 -4.10 2.03
N GLU A 285 -14.10 -3.04 1.22
CA GLU A 285 -13.05 -2.01 1.32
C GLU A 285 -13.17 -1.16 2.59
N LEU A 286 -14.40 -0.82 2.99
CA LEU A 286 -14.63 -0.08 4.23
C LEU A 286 -14.30 -0.94 5.45
N VAL A 287 -14.70 -2.22 5.44
CA VAL A 287 -14.36 -3.15 6.53
C VAL A 287 -12.85 -3.38 6.61
N SER A 288 -12.17 -3.57 5.46
CA SER A 288 -10.71 -3.71 5.47
C SER A 288 -10.06 -2.47 6.07
N ALA A 289 -10.50 -1.26 5.71
CA ALA A 289 -9.97 -0.02 6.25
C ALA A 289 -10.12 0.16 7.77
N LEU A 290 -11.15 -0.45 8.37
CA LEU A 290 -11.33 -0.44 9.82
C LEU A 290 -10.33 -1.38 10.52
N VAL A 291 -10.05 -2.53 9.92
CA VAL A 291 -9.27 -3.62 10.54
C VAL A 291 -7.76 -3.52 10.23
N SER A 292 -7.37 -2.86 9.13
CA SER A 292 -5.99 -2.86 8.63
C SER A 292 -4.94 -2.38 9.63
N GLN A 293 -5.22 -1.35 10.42
CA GLN A 293 -4.25 -0.84 11.42
C GLN A 293 -3.92 -1.90 12.49
N SER A 294 -4.95 -2.54 13.05
CA SER A 294 -4.77 -3.61 14.05
C SER A 294 -4.08 -4.83 13.45
N PHE A 295 -4.41 -5.16 12.20
CA PHE A 295 -3.74 -6.22 11.46
C PHE A 295 -2.23 -5.94 11.29
N LEU A 296 -1.85 -4.75 10.81
CA LEU A 296 -0.45 -4.40 10.58
C LEU A 296 0.37 -4.41 11.88
N SER A 297 -0.16 -3.84 12.97
CA SER A 297 0.50 -3.89 14.28
C SER A 297 0.68 -5.33 14.77
N GLY A 298 -0.35 -6.17 14.64
CA GLY A 298 -0.27 -7.58 15.02
C GLY A 298 0.68 -8.39 14.13
N PHE A 299 0.70 -8.10 12.84
CA PHE A 299 1.59 -8.73 11.86
C PHE A 299 3.06 -8.42 12.16
N ASN A 300 3.38 -7.15 12.42
CA ASN A 300 4.73 -6.73 12.80
C ASN A 300 5.17 -7.30 14.15
N GLY A 301 4.26 -7.34 15.13
CA GLY A 301 4.50 -7.89 16.46
C GLY A 301 4.65 -9.42 16.52
N SER A 302 4.34 -10.12 15.42
CA SER A 302 4.47 -11.58 15.32
C SER A 302 5.93 -12.06 15.29
N ASP A 303 6.14 -13.35 15.06
CA ASP A 303 7.49 -13.93 14.87
C ASP A 303 8.26 -13.31 13.71
N LEU A 304 7.61 -12.54 12.83
CA LEU A 304 8.26 -11.74 11.82
C LEU A 304 9.32 -10.80 12.40
N LYS A 305 9.22 -10.35 13.64
CA LYS A 305 10.26 -9.54 14.31
C LYS A 305 11.66 -10.20 14.31
N ARG A 306 11.78 -11.49 14.00
CA ARG A 306 13.04 -12.23 13.87
C ARG A 306 13.46 -12.46 12.41
N SER A 307 12.90 -11.69 11.48
CA SER A 307 13.05 -11.93 10.04
C SER A 307 14.37 -11.45 9.42
N LYS A 308 15.22 -10.74 10.17
CA LYS A 308 16.54 -10.29 9.69
C LYS A 308 17.39 -11.44 9.13
N GLY A 309 17.42 -12.59 9.82
CA GLY A 309 18.19 -13.76 9.36
C GLY A 309 17.72 -14.26 7.99
N THR A 310 16.41 -14.32 7.77
CA THR A 310 15.81 -14.69 6.48
C THR A 310 16.12 -13.65 5.41
N ALA A 311 15.94 -12.36 5.73
CA ALA A 311 16.22 -11.26 4.80
C ALA A 311 17.70 -11.24 4.37
N LEU A 312 18.65 -11.52 5.26
CA LEU A 312 20.06 -11.64 4.91
C LEU A 312 20.34 -12.86 4.02
N ALA A 313 19.60 -13.97 4.20
CA ALA A 313 19.78 -15.18 3.42
C ALA A 313 19.25 -15.05 1.97
N VAL A 314 18.15 -14.30 1.75
CA VAL A 314 17.50 -14.19 0.43
C VAL A 314 17.56 -12.80 -0.22
N SER A 315 18.05 -11.79 0.49
CA SER A 315 17.96 -10.33 0.25
C SER A 315 16.75 -9.63 0.88
N TYR A 316 16.99 -8.43 1.41
CA TYR A 316 15.97 -7.52 1.94
C TYR A 316 14.88 -7.19 0.91
N TYR A 317 15.26 -6.98 -0.35
CA TYR A 317 14.33 -6.70 -1.43
C TYR A 317 13.35 -7.86 -1.67
N PHE A 318 13.86 -9.09 -1.85
CA PHE A 318 13.01 -10.25 -2.11
C PHE A 318 12.13 -10.59 -0.90
N TRP A 319 12.70 -10.55 0.30
CA TRP A 319 11.93 -10.81 1.52
C TRP A 319 10.83 -9.74 1.73
N GLY A 320 11.16 -8.47 1.45
CA GLY A 320 10.21 -7.37 1.43
C GLY A 320 9.01 -7.63 0.50
N LEU A 321 9.27 -8.12 -0.72
CA LEU A 321 8.23 -8.48 -1.68
C LEU A 321 7.32 -9.61 -1.17
N VAL A 322 7.90 -10.63 -0.53
CA VAL A 322 7.13 -11.74 0.07
C VAL A 322 6.20 -11.23 1.17
N CYS A 323 6.72 -10.42 2.09
CA CYS A 323 5.93 -9.85 3.19
C CYS A 323 4.82 -8.91 2.69
N HIS A 324 5.09 -8.07 1.69
CA HIS A 324 4.07 -7.27 1.02
C HIS A 324 3.01 -8.16 0.35
N GLY A 325 3.42 -9.26 -0.29
CA GLY A 325 2.51 -10.24 -0.86
C GLY A 325 1.57 -10.85 0.17
N ILE A 326 2.08 -11.16 1.38
CA ILE A 326 1.24 -11.64 2.49
C ILE A 326 0.20 -10.59 2.88
N ILE A 327 0.60 -9.33 3.02
CA ILE A 327 -0.32 -8.22 3.35
C ILE A 327 -1.42 -8.10 2.30
N VAL A 328 -1.04 -8.10 1.01
CA VAL A 328 -1.99 -8.05 -0.11
C VAL A 328 -2.97 -9.21 -0.05
N ILE A 329 -2.49 -10.44 0.17
CA ILE A 329 -3.34 -11.65 0.27
C ILE A 329 -4.31 -11.53 1.44
N VAL A 330 -3.86 -11.06 2.61
CA VAL A 330 -4.73 -10.91 3.78
C VAL A 330 -5.83 -9.86 3.52
N ILE A 331 -5.46 -8.69 2.98
CA ILE A 331 -6.45 -7.64 2.70
C ILE A 331 -7.45 -8.11 1.65
N VAL A 332 -6.99 -8.75 0.57
CA VAL A 332 -7.86 -9.35 -0.45
C VAL A 332 -8.79 -10.40 0.16
N SER A 333 -8.30 -11.20 1.11
CA SER A 333 -9.11 -12.20 1.83
C SER A 333 -10.17 -11.55 2.71
N ILE A 334 -9.87 -10.44 3.37
CA ILE A 334 -10.85 -9.66 4.15
C ILE A 334 -11.92 -9.10 3.21
N ILE A 335 -11.52 -8.42 2.13
CA ILE A 335 -12.45 -7.86 1.14
C ILE A 335 -13.36 -8.96 0.59
N SER A 336 -12.78 -10.09 0.20
CA SER A 336 -13.49 -11.23 -0.38
C SER A 336 -14.44 -11.89 0.63
N SER A 337 -14.01 -12.06 1.88
CA SER A 337 -14.82 -12.67 2.95
C SER A 337 -15.98 -11.80 3.41
N VAL A 338 -15.93 -10.48 3.17
CA VAL A 338 -17.06 -9.57 3.38
C VAL A 338 -17.99 -9.54 2.17
N ARG A 339 -17.42 -9.39 0.97
CA ARG A 339 -18.19 -9.25 -0.28
C ARG A 339 -19.00 -10.49 -0.62
N ALA A 340 -18.38 -11.67 -0.54
CA ALA A 340 -19.02 -12.90 -1.00
C ALA A 340 -20.26 -13.27 -0.15
N PRO A 341 -20.22 -13.30 1.19
CA PRO A 341 -21.41 -13.56 1.99
C PRO A 341 -22.49 -12.50 1.80
N TRP A 342 -22.12 -11.21 1.70
CA TRP A 342 -23.11 -10.15 1.49
C TRP A 342 -23.81 -10.29 0.13
N ALA A 343 -23.07 -10.67 -0.92
CA ALA A 343 -23.62 -10.89 -2.25
C ALA A 343 -24.54 -12.11 -2.27
N LEU A 344 -24.13 -13.20 -1.62
CA LEU A 344 -24.93 -14.42 -1.48
C LEU A 344 -26.21 -14.15 -0.69
N MET A 345 -26.13 -13.43 0.44
CA MET A 345 -27.29 -13.07 1.25
C MET A 345 -28.26 -12.17 0.48
N TYR A 346 -27.76 -11.16 -0.24
CA TYR A 346 -28.59 -10.28 -1.06
C TYR A 346 -29.33 -11.05 -2.16
N VAL A 347 -28.60 -11.88 -2.92
CA VAL A 347 -29.20 -12.68 -4.01
C VAL A 347 -30.21 -13.67 -3.44
N TRP A 348 -29.90 -14.32 -2.32
CA TRP A 348 -30.83 -15.21 -1.64
C TRP A 348 -32.10 -14.49 -1.17
N TYR A 349 -31.95 -13.32 -0.54
CA TYR A 349 -33.07 -12.53 -0.06
C TYR A 349 -34.01 -12.10 -1.20
N LYS A 350 -33.44 -11.63 -2.31
CA LYS A 350 -34.17 -11.08 -3.45
C LYS A 350 -34.77 -12.15 -4.37
N HIS A 351 -34.00 -13.19 -4.69
CA HIS A 351 -34.37 -14.18 -5.71
C HIS A 351 -34.76 -15.54 -5.14
N ARG A 352 -34.57 -15.77 -3.82
CA ARG A 352 -34.80 -17.06 -3.14
C ARG A 352 -34.06 -18.24 -3.79
N SER A 353 -33.01 -17.95 -4.56
CA SER A 353 -32.21 -18.91 -5.29
C SER A 353 -30.83 -18.34 -5.58
N LEU A 354 -29.80 -19.17 -5.49
CA LEU A 354 -28.43 -18.82 -5.88
C LEU A 354 -28.11 -19.20 -7.33
N ALA A 355 -29.06 -19.83 -8.05
CA ALA A 355 -28.88 -20.20 -9.46
C ALA A 355 -28.59 -18.96 -10.32
N VAL A 356 -29.19 -17.81 -9.96
CA VAL A 356 -28.97 -16.50 -10.60
C VAL A 356 -27.50 -16.08 -10.61
N LEU A 357 -26.61 -16.66 -9.81
CA LEU A 357 -25.17 -16.38 -9.90
C LEU A 357 -24.49 -17.10 -11.08
N SER A 358 -25.10 -18.15 -11.62
CA SER A 358 -24.52 -19.01 -12.65
C SER A 358 -25.28 -19.01 -13.98
N GLU A 359 -26.49 -18.44 -14.02
CA GLU A 359 -27.32 -18.38 -15.24
C GLU A 359 -26.81 -17.32 -16.22
N PRO A 360 -26.67 -17.60 -17.53
CA PRO A 360 -26.35 -16.58 -18.52
C PRO A 360 -27.46 -15.52 -18.59
N CYS A 361 -27.10 -14.23 -18.68
CA CYS A 361 -28.07 -13.14 -18.80
C CYS A 361 -27.81 -12.28 -20.05
N CYS A 362 -28.85 -11.56 -20.50
CA CYS A 362 -28.81 -10.71 -21.69
C CYS A 362 -27.74 -9.60 -21.59
N VAL A 363 -27.38 -9.18 -20.37
CA VAL A 363 -26.35 -8.16 -20.12
C VAL A 363 -24.94 -8.73 -20.34
N ASP A 364 -24.71 -10.01 -20.02
CA ASP A 364 -23.42 -10.67 -20.28
C ASP A 364 -23.18 -10.91 -21.78
N THR A 365 -24.24 -10.98 -22.58
CA THR A 365 -24.18 -11.09 -24.04
C THR A 365 -24.09 -9.71 -24.72
N ALA A 366 -24.84 -8.71 -24.24
CA ALA A 366 -24.84 -7.36 -24.82
C ALA A 366 -23.48 -6.64 -24.70
N LEU A 367 -22.64 -7.03 -23.75
CA LEU A 367 -21.30 -6.45 -23.55
C LEU A 367 -20.18 -7.31 -24.16
N GLY A 368 -20.52 -8.47 -24.73
CA GLY A 368 -19.61 -9.37 -25.45
C GLY A 368 -19.87 -9.43 -26.97
N CYS A 369 -20.79 -8.62 -27.49
CA CYS A 369 -20.93 -8.47 -28.94
C CYS A 369 -19.78 -7.61 -29.48
N GLU A 370 -18.70 -8.28 -29.88
CA GLU A 370 -17.89 -7.83 -31.00
C GLU A 370 -18.84 -7.54 -32.16
N VAL A 371 -19.02 -6.25 -32.46
CA VAL A 371 -19.50 -5.86 -33.77
C VAL A 371 -18.27 -5.98 -34.68
N GLU A 372 -18.17 -7.11 -35.37
CA GLU A 372 -17.41 -7.20 -36.63
C GLU A 372 -17.94 -6.20 -37.65
#